data_AF-I1VV67-F1
#
_entry.id   AF-I1VV67-F1
#
_cell.length_a   1.000
_cell.length_b   1.000
_cell.length_c   1.000
_cell.angle_alpha   90.00
_cell.angle_beta   90.00
_cell.angle_gamma   90.00
#
_symmetry.space_group_name_H-M   'P 1'
#
loop_
_entity.id
_entity.type
_entity.pdbx_description
1 polymer ?
#
loop_
_entity_poly.entity_id
_entity_poly.type
_entity_poly.pdbx_seq_one_letter_code
_entity_poly.pdbx_strand_id
1 'polypeptide(L)' 'YGPVIESVITVTDDLAYKQAKEADDLLEQGKYLGPLHGIPYGLKDIIAVPEYKTTWGSRTFENQVLDIEASVYK' A
#
# COMPACT_ATOMS: atom_id res chain seq x y z
N TYR A 1 -8.04 -3.61 -16.23
CA TYR A 1 -8.63 -2.26 -16.40
C TYR A 1 -7.70 -1.11 -15.99
N GLY A 2 -6.64 -1.35 -15.19
CA GLY A 2 -5.71 -0.29 -14.76
C GLY A 2 -5.24 0.65 -15.88
N PRO A 3 -4.75 0.15 -17.04
CA PRO A 3 -4.31 1.01 -18.15
C PRO A 3 -5.41 1.84 -18.83
N VAL A 4 -6.68 1.52 -18.58
CA VAL A 4 -7.83 2.21 -19.20
C VAL A 4 -8.37 3.29 -18.28
N ILE A 5 -8.34 3.04 -16.96
CA ILE A 5 -8.90 3.94 -15.95
C ILE A 5 -7.82 4.88 -15.38
N GLU A 6 -6.55 4.48 -15.43
CA GLU A 6 -5.40 5.25 -14.91
C GLU A 6 -5.60 5.66 -13.43
N SER A 7 -6.18 4.75 -12.63
CA SER A 7 -6.56 5.02 -11.23
C SER A 7 -5.45 4.77 -10.21
N VAL A 8 -4.26 4.33 -10.65
CA VAL A 8 -3.16 3.94 -9.77
C VAL A 8 -1.86 4.56 -10.29
N ILE A 9 -1.07 5.16 -9.39
CA ILE A 9 0.22 5.77 -9.71
C ILE A 9 1.40 4.85 -9.38
N THR A 10 1.37 4.22 -8.21
CA THR A 10 2.41 3.33 -7.72
C THR A 10 1.75 1.99 -7.39
N VAL A 11 2.21 0.92 -8.04
CA VAL A 11 1.80 -0.45 -7.74
C VAL A 11 2.89 -1.09 -6.88
N THR A 12 2.51 -1.66 -5.75
CA THR A 12 3.44 -2.25 -4.77
C THR A 12 3.34 -3.77 -4.76
N ASP A 13 3.53 -4.40 -5.92
CA ASP A 13 3.31 -5.84 -6.12
C ASP A 13 4.12 -6.70 -5.14
N ASP A 14 5.42 -6.45 -5.01
CA ASP A 14 6.31 -7.23 -4.12
C ASP A 14 5.85 -7.15 -2.65
N LEU A 15 5.45 -5.95 -2.20
CA LEU A 15 4.93 -5.74 -0.86
C LEU A 15 3.58 -6.46 -0.68
N ALA A 16 2.69 -6.36 -1.66
CA ALA A 16 1.38 -6.98 -1.61
C ALA A 16 1.50 -8.51 -1.51
N TYR A 17 2.37 -9.13 -2.30
CA TYR A 17 2.63 -10.57 -2.21
C TYR A 17 3.25 -10.98 -0.87
N LYS A 18 4.18 -10.18 -0.34
CA LYS A 18 4.79 -10.42 0.97
C LYS A 18 3.74 -10.38 2.09
N GLN A 19 2.90 -9.34 2.10
CA GLN A 19 1.84 -9.17 3.11
C GLN A 19 0.76 -10.25 3.00
N ALA A 20 0.39 -10.65 1.77
CA ALA A 20 -0.57 -11.73 1.56
C ALA A 20 -0.04 -13.05 2.16
N LYS A 21 1.21 -13.40 1.89
CA LYS A 21 1.84 -14.60 2.45
C LYS A 21 1.89 -14.55 3.99
N GLU A 22 2.24 -13.41 4.57
CA GLU A 22 2.26 -13.25 6.03
C GLU A 22 0.86 -13.40 6.65
N ALA A 23 -0.17 -12.88 5.99
CA ALA A 23 -1.56 -13.06 6.40
C ALA A 23 -1.95 -14.55 6.39
N ASP A 24 -1.62 -15.28 5.32
CA ASP A 24 -1.85 -16.73 5.22
C ASP A 24 -1.13 -17.50 6.33
N ASP A 25 0.17 -17.22 6.53
CA ASP A 25 1.00 -17.85 7.57
C ASP A 25 0.42 -17.61 8.99
N LEU A 26 -0.13 -16.42 9.24
CA LEU A 26 -0.78 -16.08 10.51
C LEU A 26 -2.10 -16.83 10.71
N LEU A 27 -2.91 -16.97 9.66
CA LEU A 27 -4.15 -17.75 9.72
C LEU A 27 -3.88 -19.23 9.99
N GLU A 28 -2.87 -19.81 9.34
CA GLU A 28 -2.44 -21.19 9.59
C GLU A 28 -2.02 -21.41 11.04
N GLN A 29 -1.40 -20.40 11.66
CA GLN A 29 -1.05 -20.40 13.09
C GLN A 29 -2.25 -20.12 14.02
N GLY A 30 -3.47 -19.94 13.49
CA GLY A 30 -4.66 -19.61 14.25
C GLY A 30 -4.74 -18.15 14.72
N LYS A 31 -3.90 -17.26 14.20
CA LYS A 31 -3.86 -15.83 14.53
C LYS A 31 -4.65 -15.00 13.52
N TYR A 32 -5.90 -14.69 13.87
CA TYR A 32 -6.74 -13.78 13.10
C TYR A 32 -6.53 -12.32 13.54
N LEU A 33 -6.18 -11.45 12.58
CA LEU A 33 -5.87 -10.02 12.85
C LEU A 33 -7.11 -9.12 12.91
N GLY A 34 -8.29 -9.64 12.58
CA GLY A 34 -9.55 -8.89 12.55
C GLY A 34 -10.15 -8.72 11.15
N PRO A 35 -11.21 -7.90 11.02
CA PRO A 35 -12.06 -7.85 9.82
C PRO A 35 -11.36 -7.54 8.51
N LEU A 36 -10.21 -6.87 8.56
CA LEU A 36 -9.43 -6.46 7.37
C LEU A 36 -8.25 -7.41 7.08
N HIS A 37 -8.14 -8.53 7.79
CA HIS A 37 -7.08 -9.50 7.58
C HIS A 37 -7.07 -10.00 6.12
N GLY A 38 -5.97 -9.76 5.41
CA GLY A 38 -5.78 -10.19 4.02
C GLY A 38 -6.59 -9.42 2.97
N ILE A 39 -7.34 -8.37 3.34
CA ILE A 39 -8.11 -7.57 2.39
C ILE A 39 -7.16 -6.62 1.64
N PRO A 40 -7.05 -6.72 0.30
CA PRO A 40 -6.24 -5.78 -0.47
C PRO A 40 -6.89 -4.40 -0.47
N TYR A 41 -6.07 -3.35 -0.37
CA TYR A 41 -6.53 -1.97 -0.38
C TYR A 41 -5.57 -1.08 -1.18
N GLY A 42 -6.07 0.08 -1.58
CA GLY A 42 -5.28 1.15 -2.19
C GLY A 42 -5.29 2.39 -1.32
N LEU A 43 -4.21 3.15 -1.37
CA LEU A 43 -4.10 4.44 -0.70
C LEU A 43 -4.10 5.56 -1.74
N LYS A 44 -4.68 6.70 -1.37
CA LYS A 44 -4.52 7.90 -2.18
C LYS A 44 -3.08 8.38 -2.05
N ASP A 45 -2.49 8.85 -3.14
CA ASP A 45 -1.11 9.36 -3.26
C ASP A 45 -0.78 10.58 -2.37
N ILE A 46 -1.72 11.03 -1.54
CA ILE A 46 -1.50 12.01 -0.47
C ILE A 46 -1.07 11.38 0.86
N ILE A 47 -1.22 10.06 0.99
CA ILE A 47 -0.92 9.31 2.19
C ILE A 47 0.53 8.83 2.08
N ALA A 48 1.37 9.32 2.99
CA ALA A 48 2.78 8.98 3.00
C ALA A 48 3.01 7.55 3.50
N VAL A 49 3.79 6.79 2.74
CA VAL A 49 4.29 5.47 3.10
C VAL A 49 5.81 5.49 2.87
N PRO A 50 6.64 5.16 3.87
CA PRO A 50 8.09 5.11 3.72
C PRO A 50 8.52 4.21 2.56
N GLU A 51 9.65 4.53 1.92
CA GLU A 51 10.23 3.80 0.77
C GLU A 51 9.44 3.89 -0.55
N TYR A 52 8.17 4.34 -0.52
CA TYR A 52 7.35 4.52 -1.71
C TYR A 52 7.18 6.00 -2.09
N LYS A 53 6.90 6.24 -3.37
CA LYS A 53 6.64 7.60 -3.87
C LYS A 53 5.32 8.13 -3.34
N THR A 54 5.34 9.38 -2.89
CA THR A 54 4.16 10.15 -2.49
C THR A 54 4.20 11.48 -3.25
N THR A 55 3.53 11.53 -4.40
CA THR A 55 3.69 12.63 -5.37
C THR A 55 2.66 13.75 -5.23
N TRP A 56 1.66 13.55 -4.37
CA TRP A 56 0.52 14.45 -4.20
C TRP A 56 -0.19 14.80 -5.51
N GLY A 57 -0.05 13.97 -6.55
CA GLY A 57 -0.56 14.22 -7.90
C GLY A 57 0.03 15.46 -8.59
N SER A 58 1.24 15.88 -8.21
CA SER A 58 1.90 17.08 -8.77
C SER A 58 3.26 16.74 -9.37
N ARG A 59 3.55 17.32 -10.55
CA ARG A 59 4.85 17.16 -11.22
C ARG A 59 6.04 17.62 -10.37
N THR A 60 5.84 18.61 -9.51
CA THR A 60 6.89 19.12 -8.62
C THR A 60 7.40 18.03 -7.65
N PHE A 61 6.53 17.09 -7.29
CA PHE A 61 6.81 16.05 -6.29
C PHE A 61 6.84 14.64 -6.90
N GLU A 62 6.98 14.52 -8.22
CA GLU A 62 6.92 13.23 -8.96
C GLU A 62 7.88 12.16 -8.42
N ASN A 63 9.04 12.57 -7.88
CA ASN A 63 10.04 11.67 -7.32
C ASN A 63 10.18 11.78 -5.79
N GLN A 64 9.22 12.43 -5.14
CA GLN A 64 9.22 12.59 -3.69
C GLN A 64 9.00 11.25 -2.99
N VAL A 65 9.92 10.93 -2.08
CA VAL A 65 9.80 9.83 -1.11
C VAL A 65 9.92 10.46 0.27
N LEU A 66 8.96 10.20 1.14
CA LEU A 66 8.91 10.78 2.47
C LEU A 66 9.24 9.70 3.50
N ASP A 67 10.20 9.98 4.39
CA ASP A 67 10.51 9.14 5.53
C ASP A 67 9.56 9.45 6.70
N ILE A 68 8.27 9.37 6.42
CA ILE A 68 7.19 9.54 7.40
C ILE A 68 6.08 8.57 7.06
N GLU A 69 5.56 7.93 8.09
CA GLU A 69 4.43 7.01 7.99
C GLU A 69 3.14 7.73 8.40
N ALA A 70 2.14 7.73 7.52
CA ALA A 70 0.84 8.29 7.83
C ALA A 70 0.11 7.43 8.89
N SER A 71 -0.55 8.07 9.86
CA SER A 71 -1.23 7.37 10.96
C SER A 71 -2.33 6.40 10.53
N VAL A 72 -2.94 6.62 9.36
CA VAL A 72 -3.99 5.77 8.78
C VAL A 72 -3.46 4.54 8.05
N TYR A 73 -2.15 4.46 7.82
CA TYR A 73 -1.49 3.28 7.25
C TYR A 73 -1.18 2.20 8.30
N LYS A 74 -1.16 2.61 9.57
CA LYS A 74 -0.73 1.80 10.71
C LYS A 74 -1.72 0.70 11.11
#